data_AF-A0A661XWA4-F1
#
_entry.id   AF-A0A661XWA4-F1
#
_cell.length_a   1.000
_cell.length_b   1.000
_cell.length_c   1.000
_cell.angle_alpha   90.00
_cell.angle_beta   90.00
_cell.angle_gamma   90.00
#
_symmetry.space_group_name_H-M   'P 1'
#
loop_
_entity.id
_entity.type
_entity.pdbx_description
1 polymer ?
#
loop_
_entity_poly.entity_id
_entity_poly.type
_entity_poly.pdbx_seq_one_letter_code
_entity_poly.pdbx_strand_id
1 'polypeptide(L)'
;SVLAGNYDYSYFDYAAMGGKRNHIVYQQDAAAGHAYVLYSAYKKFGDEKYLNGAKSALEALLSLKESRFYEVLMPFGAITAARINAEEGTSYNIGKILDWTFDGCTAEDGRTGWGILSERWGDYDIYGLQGSLTHEGGYGFLMNTFDMAWPLISMVKYSPEYSKTIGKWMLNTANATRLFYPYEMPDENQWLPELKGITKNVIGYEGVKKIDAYNKESLKGVSPVALGDGPNWVVSQPKESMFSIYGSAHVGIFGAIIEETNVDQILKLDCQATDFYGEKNYPIFLYYNPYEVSKVISYHNNSEENVDLYDIVSGTIVTYKVDTEGEFSIPANEAMLIVVIPADSEIEYKDGRAIINQKIAFYL
;
A
#
# COMPACT_ATOMS: atom_id res chain seq x y z
N SER A 1 3.26 -1.01 27.62
CA SER A 1 4.38 -1.23 26.68
C SER A 1 5.67 -0.74 27.32
N VAL A 2 6.80 -1.44 27.14
CA VAL A 2 8.13 -1.00 27.62
C VAL A 2 8.54 0.34 27.03
N LEU A 3 8.13 0.61 25.79
CA LEU A 3 8.40 1.89 25.11
C LEU A 3 7.63 3.07 25.71
N ALA A 4 6.48 2.81 26.37
CA ALA A 4 5.66 3.84 27.04
C ALA A 4 5.43 5.12 26.21
N GLY A 5 5.18 4.98 24.90
CA GLY A 5 4.97 6.10 23.97
C GLY A 5 6.25 6.77 23.45
N ASN A 6 7.44 6.31 23.85
CA ASN A 6 8.71 6.81 23.36
C ASN A 6 9.29 5.87 22.30
N TYR A 7 9.34 6.35 21.06
CA TYR A 7 9.90 5.62 19.90
C TYR A 7 11.19 6.27 19.37
N ASP A 8 11.81 7.16 20.15
CA ASP A 8 12.96 7.97 19.75
C ASP A 8 14.28 7.17 19.83
N TYR A 9 14.34 6.08 19.06
CA TYR A 9 15.40 5.08 19.07
C TYR A 9 15.74 4.60 17.65
N SER A 10 16.98 4.14 17.46
CA SER A 10 17.42 3.54 16.20
C SER A 10 16.98 2.08 16.07
N TYR A 11 16.91 1.34 17.18
CA TYR A 11 16.47 -0.06 17.23
C TYR A 11 15.99 -0.46 18.63
N PHE A 12 15.32 -1.60 18.74
CA PHE A 12 14.95 -2.22 20.01
C PHE A 12 15.84 -3.42 20.32
N ASP A 13 16.48 -3.41 21.48
CA ASP A 13 17.28 -4.53 21.99
C ASP A 13 16.37 -5.45 22.82
N TYR A 14 16.02 -6.60 22.27
CA TYR A 14 15.16 -7.59 22.94
C TYR A 14 15.85 -8.28 24.13
N ALA A 15 17.19 -8.37 24.15
CA ALA A 15 17.91 -8.98 25.27
C ALA A 15 17.92 -8.04 26.48
N ALA A 16 18.14 -6.75 26.24
CA ALA A 16 18.06 -5.71 27.28
C ALA A 16 16.63 -5.22 27.53
N MET A 17 15.66 -5.63 26.71
CA MET A 17 14.27 -5.15 26.71
C MET A 17 14.20 -3.61 26.71
N GLY A 18 14.83 -2.94 25.74
CA GLY A 18 14.82 -1.49 25.68
C GLY A 18 15.28 -0.89 24.36
N GLY A 19 14.82 0.33 24.08
CA GLY A 19 15.24 1.11 22.92
C GLY A 19 16.72 1.52 23.02
N LYS A 20 17.42 1.50 21.90
CA LYS A 20 18.84 1.86 21.77
C LYS A 20 19.04 2.85 20.63
N ARG A 21 20.11 3.63 20.72
CA ARG A 21 20.52 4.59 19.68
C ARG A 21 21.88 4.20 19.15
N ASN A 22 22.06 4.33 17.84
CA ASN A 22 23.34 4.17 17.18
C ASN A 22 23.44 5.19 16.03
N HIS A 23 24.29 4.92 15.04
CA HIS A 23 24.50 5.80 13.88
C HIS A 23 23.35 5.76 12.87
N ILE A 24 22.42 4.81 12.97
CA ILE A 24 21.20 4.76 12.14
C ILE A 24 20.22 5.79 12.71
N VAL A 25 19.57 6.53 11.81
CA VAL A 25 18.53 7.49 12.16
C VAL A 25 17.44 6.84 13.01
N TYR A 26 16.78 7.64 13.84
CA TYR A 26 15.74 7.12 14.71
C TYR A 26 14.52 6.72 13.87
N GLN A 27 13.89 5.62 14.26
CA GLN A 27 12.79 5.00 13.52
C GLN A 27 11.47 5.25 14.27
N GLN A 28 11.09 6.53 14.43
CA GLN A 28 9.88 6.86 15.18
C GLN A 28 8.60 6.34 14.49
N ASP A 29 8.63 6.10 13.17
CA ASP A 29 7.56 5.42 12.43
C ASP A 29 7.35 3.95 12.86
N ALA A 30 8.26 3.36 13.65
CA ALA A 30 8.01 2.09 14.33
C ALA A 30 6.77 2.13 15.25
N ALA A 31 6.35 3.32 15.68
CA ALA A 31 5.07 3.52 16.35
C ALA A 31 3.88 3.04 15.50
N ALA A 32 3.91 3.27 14.18
CA ALA A 32 2.88 2.84 13.24
C ALA A 32 2.80 1.30 13.15
N GLY A 33 3.94 0.64 12.95
CA GLY A 33 4.01 -0.83 12.91
C GLY A 33 3.63 -1.47 14.25
N HIS A 34 4.07 -0.89 15.37
CA HIS A 34 3.71 -1.38 16.70
C HIS A 34 2.20 -1.23 16.97
N ALA A 35 1.59 -0.11 16.54
CA ALA A 35 0.15 0.08 16.62
C ALA A 35 -0.60 -1.01 15.85
N TYR A 36 -0.17 -1.29 14.62
CA TYR A 36 -0.78 -2.32 13.76
C TYR A 36 -0.72 -3.71 14.38
N VAL A 37 0.46 -4.13 14.88
CA VAL A 37 0.62 -5.46 15.52
C VAL A 37 -0.23 -5.57 16.79
N LEU A 38 -0.27 -4.53 17.62
CA LEU A 38 -1.07 -4.52 18.84
C LEU A 38 -2.56 -4.53 18.52
N TYR A 39 -3.02 -3.75 17.53
CA TYR A 39 -4.42 -3.77 17.15
C TYR A 39 -4.83 -5.13 16.56
N SER A 40 -3.98 -5.74 15.73
CA SER A 40 -4.15 -7.10 15.24
C SER A 40 -4.27 -8.12 16.39
N ALA A 41 -3.42 -7.99 17.42
CA ALA A 41 -3.47 -8.83 18.61
C ALA A 41 -4.77 -8.63 19.40
N TYR A 42 -5.26 -7.39 19.53
CA TYR A 42 -6.55 -7.11 20.14
C TYR A 42 -7.69 -7.79 19.36
N LYS A 43 -7.73 -7.67 18.03
CA LYS A 43 -8.75 -8.35 17.21
C LYS A 43 -8.67 -9.88 17.29
N LYS A 44 -7.47 -10.44 17.46
CA LYS A 44 -7.28 -11.89 17.56
C LYS A 44 -7.61 -12.46 18.95
N PHE A 45 -7.25 -11.75 20.02
CA PHE A 45 -7.27 -12.27 21.39
C PHE A 45 -8.31 -11.61 22.30
N GLY A 46 -8.85 -10.45 21.94
CA GLY A 46 -9.87 -9.73 22.70
C GLY A 46 -9.37 -9.05 23.99
N ASP A 47 -8.06 -9.03 24.25
CA ASP A 47 -7.51 -8.42 25.46
C ASP A 47 -7.28 -6.91 25.26
N GLU A 48 -8.02 -6.09 26.00
CA GLU A 48 -7.99 -4.62 25.93
C GLU A 48 -6.61 -4.01 26.14
N LYS A 49 -5.67 -4.71 26.80
CA LYS A 49 -4.29 -4.20 26.95
C LYS A 49 -3.63 -3.93 25.60
N TYR A 50 -3.98 -4.73 24.58
CA TYR A 50 -3.46 -4.58 23.23
C TYR A 50 -4.08 -3.36 22.54
N LEU A 51 -5.39 -3.14 22.70
CA LEU A 51 -6.06 -1.94 22.22
C LEU A 51 -5.45 -0.67 22.84
N ASN A 52 -5.28 -0.66 24.15
CA ASN A 52 -4.66 0.46 24.87
C ASN A 52 -3.22 0.72 24.40
N GLY A 53 -2.46 -0.34 24.13
CA GLY A 53 -1.13 -0.24 23.56
C GLY A 53 -1.14 0.32 22.13
N ALA A 54 -2.08 -0.11 21.28
CA ALA A 54 -2.21 0.39 19.92
C ALA A 54 -2.56 1.88 19.88
N LYS A 55 -3.51 2.31 20.72
CA LYS A 55 -3.87 3.73 20.91
C LYS A 55 -2.66 4.55 21.38
N SER A 56 -1.94 4.09 22.40
CA SER A 56 -0.72 4.76 22.89
C SER A 56 0.36 4.89 21.80
N ALA A 57 0.52 3.89 20.94
CA ALA A 57 1.47 3.93 19.83
C ALA A 57 1.03 4.93 18.74
N LEU A 58 -0.25 4.95 18.36
CA LEU A 58 -0.79 5.95 17.42
C LEU A 58 -0.69 7.37 17.96
N GLU A 59 -0.98 7.57 19.24
CA GLU A 59 -0.82 8.87 19.91
C GLU A 59 0.63 9.35 19.86
N ALA A 60 1.60 8.45 20.12
CA ALA A 60 3.02 8.76 19.98
C ALA A 60 3.38 9.16 18.55
N LEU A 61 2.94 8.39 17.54
CA LEU A 61 3.15 8.72 16.12
C LEU A 61 2.58 10.10 15.78
N LEU A 62 1.30 10.33 16.11
CA LEU A 62 0.59 11.56 15.78
C LEU A 62 1.07 12.78 16.58
N SER A 63 1.79 12.57 17.68
CA SER A 63 2.43 13.65 18.46
C SER A 63 3.63 14.28 17.74
N LEU A 64 4.26 13.54 16.80
CA LEU A 64 5.39 14.03 16.01
C LEU A 64 4.99 15.29 15.21
N LYS A 65 5.95 16.19 15.03
CA LYS A 65 5.74 17.51 14.40
C LYS A 65 6.05 17.53 12.91
N GLU A 66 6.72 16.50 12.41
CA GLU A 66 7.17 16.36 11.03
C GLU A 66 7.24 14.87 10.68
N SER A 67 7.35 14.57 9.38
CA SER A 67 7.42 13.18 8.92
C SER A 67 8.74 12.52 9.33
N ARG A 68 8.62 11.35 9.95
CA ARG A 68 9.72 10.45 10.34
C ARG A 68 9.64 9.12 9.60
N PHE A 69 9.11 9.13 8.37
CA PHE A 69 8.92 7.92 7.58
C PHE A 69 10.26 7.28 7.19
N TYR A 70 10.65 6.21 7.90
CA TYR A 70 11.94 5.59 7.73
C TYR A 70 11.96 4.60 6.58
N GLU A 71 10.97 3.70 6.46
CA GLU A 71 11.03 2.69 5.39
C GLU A 71 9.67 2.23 4.86
N VAL A 72 8.93 1.45 5.66
CA VAL A 72 7.66 0.80 5.25
C VAL A 72 6.55 0.92 6.29
N LEU A 73 6.84 1.38 7.52
CA LEU A 73 5.91 1.23 8.63
C LEU A 73 4.84 2.33 8.69
N MET A 74 5.14 3.55 8.23
CA MET A 74 4.21 4.69 8.26
C MET A 74 2.78 4.36 7.77
N PRO A 75 2.55 3.74 6.59
CA PRO A 75 1.20 3.47 6.10
C PRO A 75 0.42 2.46 6.96
N PHE A 76 1.09 1.59 7.73
CA PHE A 76 0.42 0.72 8.69
C PHE A 76 -0.26 1.52 9.82
N GLY A 77 0.24 2.73 10.10
CA GLY A 77 -0.42 3.68 11.00
C GLY A 77 -1.74 4.17 10.44
N ALA A 78 -1.85 4.35 9.13
CA ALA A 78 -3.06 4.85 8.47
C ALA A 78 -4.20 3.84 8.54
N ILE A 79 -3.96 2.57 8.16
CA ILE A 79 -4.96 1.49 8.34
C ILE A 79 -5.33 1.32 9.81
N THR A 80 -4.36 1.37 10.73
CA THR A 80 -4.66 1.19 12.16
C THR A 80 -5.51 2.33 12.70
N ALA A 81 -5.20 3.59 12.34
CA ALA A 81 -6.01 4.75 12.70
C ALA A 81 -7.42 4.66 12.11
N ALA A 82 -7.55 4.30 10.84
CA ALA A 82 -8.82 4.10 10.15
C ALA A 82 -9.69 3.05 10.86
N ARG A 83 -9.10 1.90 11.17
CA ARG A 83 -9.79 0.82 11.88
C ARG A 83 -10.21 1.23 13.28
N ILE A 84 -9.34 1.83 14.08
CA ILE A 84 -9.71 2.23 15.45
C ILE A 84 -10.79 3.34 15.42
N ASN A 85 -10.76 4.25 14.45
CA ASN A 85 -11.84 5.23 14.28
C ASN A 85 -13.19 4.53 14.01
N ALA A 86 -13.22 3.62 13.04
CA ALA A 86 -14.43 2.95 12.60
C ALA A 86 -14.96 1.90 13.61
N GLU A 87 -14.06 1.16 14.26
CA GLU A 87 -14.40 0.03 15.13
C GLU A 87 -14.52 0.44 16.61
N GLU A 88 -13.82 1.49 17.05
CA GLU A 88 -13.72 1.88 18.47
C GLU A 88 -14.19 3.33 18.73
N GLY A 89 -14.71 4.02 17.71
CA GLY A 89 -15.33 5.35 17.85
C GLY A 89 -14.34 6.48 18.15
N THR A 90 -13.09 6.35 17.71
CA THR A 90 -12.08 7.41 17.84
C THR A 90 -12.04 8.34 16.63
N SER A 91 -11.14 9.33 16.65
CA SER A 91 -11.01 10.34 15.59
C SER A 91 -9.54 10.70 15.30
N TYR A 92 -8.67 9.70 15.19
CA TYR A 92 -7.28 9.88 14.76
C TYR A 92 -7.21 10.51 13.36
N ASN A 93 -6.23 11.40 13.18
CA ASN A 93 -6.02 12.09 11.90
C ASN A 93 -5.28 11.19 10.90
N ILE A 94 -6.06 10.48 10.08
CA ILE A 94 -5.56 9.58 9.03
C ILE A 94 -4.84 10.37 7.94
N GLY A 95 -5.40 11.52 7.53
CA GLY A 95 -4.82 12.42 6.53
C GLY A 95 -3.39 12.79 6.84
N LYS A 96 -3.09 13.14 8.09
CA LYS A 96 -1.72 13.44 8.53
C LYS A 96 -0.74 12.28 8.31
N ILE A 97 -1.17 11.03 8.54
CA ILE A 97 -0.32 9.85 8.32
C ILE A 97 -0.14 9.62 6.81
N LEU A 98 -1.19 9.82 6.01
CA LEU A 98 -1.11 9.74 4.56
C LEU A 98 -0.20 10.82 3.97
N ASP A 99 -0.31 12.07 4.41
CA ASP A 99 0.58 13.15 3.99
C ASP A 99 2.05 12.76 4.27
N TRP A 100 2.37 12.31 5.48
CA TRP A 100 3.71 11.82 5.82
C TRP A 100 4.17 10.61 5.02
N THR A 101 3.24 9.74 4.62
CA THR A 101 3.51 8.56 3.80
C THR A 101 3.85 8.96 2.37
N PHE A 102 3.04 9.84 1.77
CA PHE A 102 3.15 10.22 0.37
C PHE A 102 4.22 11.30 0.12
N ASP A 103 4.31 12.31 0.98
CA ASP A 103 5.34 13.36 0.89
C ASP A 103 6.73 12.85 1.32
N GLY A 104 6.75 11.76 2.10
CA GLY A 104 7.97 11.15 2.59
C GLY A 104 8.54 11.81 3.85
N CYS A 105 9.73 11.36 4.26
CA CYS A 105 10.44 11.90 5.42
C CYS A 105 10.97 13.31 5.13
N THR A 106 10.52 14.27 5.93
CA THR A 106 10.92 15.69 5.84
C THR A 106 11.97 16.08 6.86
N ALA A 107 12.14 15.27 7.92
CA ALA A 107 13.09 15.54 8.98
C ALA A 107 14.53 15.41 8.48
N GLU A 108 15.34 16.47 8.62
CA GLU A 108 16.73 16.53 8.16
C GLU A 108 17.64 15.45 8.79
N ASP A 109 17.37 15.12 10.05
CA ASP A 109 18.06 14.07 10.82
C ASP A 109 17.38 12.69 10.71
N GLY A 110 16.38 12.56 9.82
CA GLY A 110 15.72 11.31 9.46
C GLY A 110 16.25 10.73 8.15
N ARG A 111 15.48 9.81 7.54
CA ARG A 111 15.76 9.28 6.19
C ARG A 111 15.21 10.24 5.12
N THR A 112 15.69 11.48 5.14
CA THR A 112 15.17 12.59 4.34
C THR A 112 14.93 12.22 2.88
N GLY A 113 13.72 12.48 2.39
CA GLY A 113 13.31 12.19 1.02
C GLY A 113 12.82 10.75 0.80
N TRP A 114 12.75 9.88 1.81
CA TRP A 114 12.14 8.57 1.65
C TRP A 114 10.61 8.65 1.66
N GLY A 115 9.96 8.33 0.54
CA GLY A 115 8.52 8.52 0.31
C GLY A 115 8.05 7.97 -1.04
N ILE A 116 7.00 8.57 -1.62
CA ILE A 116 6.41 8.16 -2.90
C ILE A 116 6.92 9.02 -4.06
N LEU A 117 7.48 8.37 -5.08
CA LEU A 117 7.97 9.01 -6.29
C LEU A 117 6.80 9.60 -7.10
N SER A 118 6.98 10.83 -7.57
CA SER A 118 5.94 11.61 -8.26
C SER A 118 6.50 12.38 -9.47
N GLU A 119 7.45 11.77 -10.18
CA GLU A 119 8.06 12.34 -11.38
C GLU A 119 8.27 11.31 -12.49
N ARG A 120 8.72 11.79 -13.65
CA ARG A 120 9.20 10.98 -14.76
C ARG A 120 10.72 10.90 -14.75
N TRP A 121 11.27 9.74 -15.07
CA TRP A 121 12.69 9.54 -15.32
C TRP A 121 12.87 9.16 -16.79
N GLY A 122 13.54 10.02 -17.56
CA GLY A 122 13.52 9.93 -19.02
C GLY A 122 12.08 9.90 -19.56
N ASP A 123 11.77 8.90 -20.38
CA ASP A 123 10.44 8.71 -20.95
C ASP A 123 9.50 7.87 -20.08
N TYR A 124 9.94 7.45 -18.88
CA TYR A 124 9.19 6.51 -18.05
C TYR A 124 8.47 7.20 -16.89
N ASP A 125 7.21 6.82 -16.70
CA ASP A 125 6.42 7.18 -15.53
C ASP A 125 6.82 6.33 -14.33
N ILE A 126 7.36 6.98 -13.30
CA ILE A 126 7.81 6.36 -12.04
C ILE A 126 6.82 6.65 -10.90
N TYR A 127 5.69 7.29 -11.24
CA TYR A 127 4.66 7.68 -10.30
C TYR A 127 4.16 6.51 -9.45
N GLY A 128 4.15 6.72 -8.13
CA GLY A 128 3.57 5.78 -7.17
C GLY A 128 4.55 4.75 -6.61
N LEU A 129 5.74 4.59 -7.21
CA LEU A 129 6.79 3.76 -6.62
C LEU A 129 7.28 4.35 -5.30
N GLN A 130 7.56 3.50 -4.32
CA GLN A 130 8.05 3.95 -3.03
C GLN A 130 9.58 3.82 -2.99
N GLY A 131 10.26 4.84 -2.47
CA GLY A 131 11.71 4.84 -2.32
C GLY A 131 12.26 6.22 -1.95
N SER A 132 13.41 6.62 -2.47
CA SER A 132 14.03 7.91 -2.17
C SER A 132 13.83 8.93 -3.29
N LEU A 133 13.37 10.12 -2.92
CA LEU A 133 13.22 11.31 -3.76
C LEU A 133 14.57 12.01 -4.03
N THR A 134 15.58 11.78 -3.19
CA THR A 134 16.82 12.58 -3.16
C THR A 134 18.09 11.75 -3.34
N HIS A 135 18.11 10.47 -2.92
CA HIS A 135 19.28 9.60 -3.01
C HIS A 135 19.70 9.41 -4.47
N GLU A 136 20.92 9.88 -4.82
CA GLU A 136 21.46 9.81 -6.17
C GLU A 136 20.51 10.39 -7.24
N GLY A 137 19.67 11.34 -6.84
CA GLY A 137 18.66 11.96 -7.70
C GLY A 137 17.33 11.21 -7.81
N GLY A 138 17.23 9.99 -7.29
CA GLY A 138 15.98 9.22 -7.21
C GLY A 138 16.17 7.70 -7.21
N TYR A 139 15.44 6.99 -6.35
CA TYR A 139 15.44 5.53 -6.22
C TYR A 139 14.05 4.99 -5.92
N GLY A 140 13.52 4.09 -6.75
CA GLY A 140 12.32 3.31 -6.48
C GLY A 140 12.73 1.93 -6.00
N PHE A 141 12.08 1.43 -4.95
CA PHE A 141 12.43 0.18 -4.28
C PHE A 141 11.28 -0.82 -4.37
N LEU A 142 11.54 -2.01 -4.91
CA LEU A 142 10.51 -2.97 -5.28
C LEU A 142 9.72 -3.48 -4.07
N MET A 143 10.42 -3.98 -3.04
CA MET A 143 9.78 -4.55 -1.84
C MET A 143 8.84 -3.53 -1.20
N ASN A 144 9.40 -2.37 -0.92
CA ASN A 144 8.74 -1.20 -0.37
C ASN A 144 7.49 -0.82 -1.16
N THR A 145 7.58 -0.80 -2.49
CA THR A 145 6.43 -0.50 -3.35
C THR A 145 5.29 -1.51 -3.18
N PHE A 146 5.59 -2.81 -3.11
CA PHE A 146 4.57 -3.82 -2.84
C PHE A 146 3.97 -3.67 -1.45
N ASP A 147 4.81 -3.42 -0.44
CA ASP A 147 4.42 -3.31 0.96
C ASP A 147 3.48 -2.13 1.24
N MET A 148 3.53 -1.07 0.44
CA MET A 148 2.60 0.04 0.55
C MET A 148 1.14 -0.37 0.29
N ALA A 149 0.90 -1.30 -0.64
CA ALA A 149 -0.47 -1.67 -1.01
C ALA A 149 -1.16 -2.48 0.09
N TRP A 150 -0.38 -3.23 0.88
CA TRP A 150 -0.87 -4.05 1.98
C TRP A 150 -1.78 -3.25 2.92
N PRO A 151 -1.33 -2.18 3.60
CA PRO A 151 -2.18 -1.39 4.47
C PRO A 151 -3.14 -0.45 3.72
N LEU A 152 -2.71 0.15 2.60
CA LEU A 152 -3.46 1.25 1.96
C LEU A 152 -4.74 0.79 1.26
N ILE A 153 -4.73 -0.38 0.61
CA ILE A 153 -5.90 -0.88 -0.12
C ILE A 153 -7.01 -1.33 0.83
N SER A 154 -6.65 -1.94 1.97
CA SER A 154 -7.63 -2.30 2.99
C SER A 154 -8.11 -1.11 3.81
N MET A 155 -7.36 0.00 3.85
CA MET A 155 -7.72 1.18 4.62
C MET A 155 -9.02 1.82 4.13
N VAL A 156 -9.28 1.84 2.81
CA VAL A 156 -10.46 2.52 2.26
C VAL A 156 -11.78 1.88 2.70
N LYS A 157 -11.77 0.62 3.15
CA LYS A 157 -12.93 -0.03 3.77
C LYS A 157 -13.39 0.67 5.05
N TYR A 158 -12.46 1.29 5.78
CA TYR A 158 -12.68 1.98 7.04
C TYR A 158 -12.63 3.51 6.90
N SER A 159 -12.20 4.00 5.74
CA SER A 159 -12.16 5.42 5.41
C SER A 159 -12.41 5.61 3.91
N PRO A 160 -13.68 5.44 3.47
CA PRO A 160 -14.06 5.46 2.05
C PRO A 160 -13.74 6.77 1.33
N GLU A 161 -13.58 7.88 2.06
CA GLU A 161 -13.22 9.19 1.51
C GLU A 161 -11.87 9.19 0.78
N TYR A 162 -10.98 8.23 1.05
CA TYR A 162 -9.69 8.09 0.39
C TYR A 162 -9.71 7.19 -0.86
N SER A 163 -10.87 6.63 -1.24
CA SER A 163 -11.01 5.67 -2.35
C SER A 163 -10.41 6.16 -3.67
N LYS A 164 -10.67 7.42 -4.03
CA LYS A 164 -10.13 8.03 -5.26
C LYS A 164 -8.62 8.15 -5.25
N THR A 165 -8.06 8.66 -4.15
CA THR A 165 -6.62 8.87 -4.00
C THR A 165 -5.87 7.55 -4.04
N ILE A 166 -6.33 6.56 -3.27
CA ILE A 166 -5.69 5.24 -3.19
C ILE A 166 -5.87 4.46 -4.50
N GLY A 167 -7.05 4.49 -5.11
CA GLY A 167 -7.30 3.82 -6.40
C GLY A 167 -6.43 4.39 -7.52
N LYS A 168 -6.31 5.73 -7.60
CA LYS A 168 -5.41 6.40 -8.54
C LYS A 168 -3.95 6.02 -8.30
N TRP A 169 -3.49 6.03 -7.05
CA TRP A 169 -2.13 5.64 -6.71
C TRP A 169 -1.85 4.18 -7.10
N MET A 170 -2.78 3.27 -6.77
CA MET A 170 -2.63 1.84 -7.04
C MET A 170 -2.52 1.53 -8.54
N LEU A 171 -3.30 2.22 -9.37
CA LEU A 171 -3.19 2.09 -10.83
C LEU A 171 -1.81 2.50 -11.35
N ASN A 172 -1.29 3.64 -10.88
CA ASN A 172 0.02 4.15 -11.30
C ASN A 172 1.14 3.22 -10.82
N THR A 173 1.10 2.79 -9.56
CA THR A 173 2.13 1.93 -8.98
C THR A 173 2.13 0.54 -9.62
N ALA A 174 0.97 -0.06 -9.87
CA ALA A 174 0.85 -1.34 -10.57
C ALA A 174 1.52 -1.28 -11.95
N ASN A 175 1.26 -0.22 -12.71
CA ASN A 175 1.93 0.01 -13.99
C ASN A 175 3.45 0.17 -13.82
N ALA A 176 3.90 1.04 -12.91
CA ALA A 176 5.31 1.36 -12.74
C ALA A 176 6.16 0.17 -12.22
N THR A 177 5.57 -0.77 -11.47
CA THR A 177 6.32 -1.95 -10.97
C THR A 177 6.84 -2.87 -12.07
N ARG A 178 6.31 -2.80 -13.30
CA ARG A 178 6.88 -3.52 -14.44
C ARG A 178 8.35 -3.14 -14.68
N LEU A 179 8.74 -1.91 -14.37
CA LEU A 179 10.08 -1.37 -14.63
C LEU A 179 11.20 -2.09 -13.85
N PHE A 180 10.86 -2.84 -12.81
CA PHE A 180 11.81 -3.68 -12.09
C PHE A 180 12.05 -5.02 -12.79
N TYR A 181 11.19 -5.46 -13.70
CA TYR A 181 11.31 -6.76 -14.35
C TYR A 181 12.20 -6.67 -15.60
N PRO A 182 13.25 -7.52 -15.71
CA PRO A 182 14.22 -7.43 -16.80
C PRO A 182 13.67 -7.59 -18.22
N TYR A 183 12.49 -8.18 -18.39
CA TYR A 183 11.85 -8.34 -19.71
C TYR A 183 10.95 -7.16 -20.08
N GLU A 184 10.58 -6.33 -19.11
CA GLU A 184 9.71 -5.17 -19.28
C GLU A 184 10.50 -3.85 -19.39
N MET A 185 11.81 -3.89 -19.10
CA MET A 185 12.75 -2.79 -19.25
C MET A 185 13.63 -3.04 -20.49
N PRO A 186 13.95 -2.03 -21.33
CA PRO A 186 14.90 -2.21 -22.43
C PRO A 186 16.30 -2.57 -21.92
N ASP A 187 17.07 -3.31 -22.72
CA ASP A 187 18.39 -3.83 -22.32
C ASP A 187 19.38 -2.70 -22.00
N GLU A 188 19.27 -1.59 -22.72
CA GLU A 188 20.04 -0.35 -22.51
C GLU A 188 19.73 0.36 -21.19
N ASN A 189 18.59 0.05 -20.55
CA ASN A 189 18.12 0.63 -19.29
C ASN A 189 18.32 -0.30 -18.08
N GLN A 190 19.17 -1.34 -18.18
CA GLN A 190 19.39 -2.28 -17.09
C GLN A 190 20.86 -2.60 -16.83
N TRP A 191 21.15 -3.03 -15.60
CA TRP A 191 22.49 -3.38 -15.21
C TRP A 191 22.97 -4.75 -15.72
N LEU A 192 22.09 -5.76 -15.80
CA LEU A 192 22.41 -7.13 -16.24
C LEU A 192 21.49 -7.68 -17.35
N PRO A 193 21.32 -6.99 -18.49
CA PRO A 193 20.48 -7.49 -19.57
C PRO A 193 20.95 -8.86 -20.09
N GLU A 194 22.25 -9.13 -20.05
CA GLU A 194 22.82 -10.39 -20.55
C GLU A 194 22.48 -11.61 -19.67
N LEU A 195 22.06 -11.39 -18.42
CA LEU A 195 21.72 -12.45 -17.47
C LEU A 195 20.22 -12.51 -17.14
N LYS A 196 19.36 -11.72 -17.80
CA LYS A 196 17.92 -11.69 -17.51
C LYS A 196 17.23 -13.06 -17.60
N GLY A 197 17.78 -14.00 -18.37
CA GLY A 197 17.27 -15.37 -18.45
C GLY A 197 17.23 -16.12 -17.11
N ILE A 198 18.09 -15.76 -16.14
CA ILE A 198 18.11 -16.37 -14.81
C ILE A 198 16.83 -16.06 -14.03
N THR A 199 16.20 -14.91 -14.30
CA THR A 199 15.02 -14.46 -13.55
C THR A 199 13.75 -15.19 -13.93
N LYS A 200 13.74 -15.90 -15.06
CA LYS A 200 12.56 -16.59 -15.63
C LYS A 200 11.32 -15.69 -15.72
N ASN A 201 11.52 -14.38 -15.87
CA ASN A 201 10.47 -13.36 -15.87
C ASN A 201 9.63 -13.26 -14.57
N VAL A 202 10.14 -13.76 -13.44
CA VAL A 202 9.44 -13.72 -12.14
C VAL A 202 10.28 -13.09 -11.02
N ILE A 203 11.56 -12.80 -11.28
CA ILE A 203 12.45 -12.09 -10.36
C ILE A 203 12.80 -10.73 -10.98
N GLY A 204 12.47 -9.66 -10.27
CA GLY A 204 12.84 -8.29 -10.60
C GLY A 204 14.23 -7.92 -10.11
N TYR A 205 14.73 -6.79 -10.60
CA TYR A 205 15.77 -6.03 -9.92
C TYR A 205 15.24 -5.50 -8.57
N GLU A 206 16.14 -5.27 -7.63
CA GLU A 206 15.76 -4.65 -6.35
C GLU A 206 15.17 -3.26 -6.52
N GLY A 207 15.74 -2.51 -7.45
CA GLY A 207 15.56 -1.09 -7.60
C GLY A 207 15.43 -0.65 -9.04
N VAL A 208 14.81 0.51 -9.18
CA VAL A 208 14.95 1.35 -10.37
C VAL A 208 15.53 2.67 -9.88
N LYS A 209 16.69 3.07 -10.38
CA LYS A 209 17.32 4.35 -10.03
C LYS A 209 17.19 5.34 -11.17
N LYS A 210 17.18 6.63 -10.85
CA LYS A 210 17.18 7.70 -11.84
C LYS A 210 18.45 7.68 -12.69
N ILE A 211 19.58 7.33 -12.08
CA ILE A 211 20.89 7.19 -12.72
C ILE A 211 21.59 5.91 -12.20
N ASP A 212 22.57 5.41 -12.94
CA ASP A 212 23.37 4.26 -12.51
C ASP A 212 24.20 4.56 -11.25
N ALA A 213 24.23 3.60 -10.33
CA ALA A 213 24.98 3.67 -9.06
C ALA A 213 26.40 3.11 -9.16
N TYR A 214 26.77 2.48 -10.28
CA TYR A 214 28.01 1.71 -10.41
C TYR A 214 28.99 2.26 -11.45
N ASN A 215 28.69 3.41 -12.06
CA ASN A 215 29.47 4.05 -13.13
C ASN A 215 29.78 3.12 -14.32
N LYS A 216 28.84 2.27 -14.71
CA LYS A 216 28.91 1.42 -15.90
C LYS A 216 28.84 2.31 -17.14
N GLU A 217 29.89 2.33 -17.96
CA GLU A 217 30.01 3.26 -19.10
C GLU A 217 28.82 3.18 -20.07
N SER A 218 28.24 1.99 -20.29
CA SER A 218 27.08 1.81 -21.15
C SER A 218 25.79 2.45 -20.63
N LEU A 219 25.74 2.82 -19.35
CA LEU A 219 24.57 3.43 -18.69
C LEU A 219 24.73 4.94 -18.49
N LYS A 220 25.81 5.53 -19.00
CA LYS A 220 26.05 6.96 -18.88
C LYS A 220 24.99 7.76 -19.64
N GLY A 221 24.24 8.59 -18.90
CA GLY A 221 23.14 9.39 -19.46
C GLY A 221 21.83 8.63 -19.68
N VAL A 222 21.76 7.37 -19.23
CA VAL A 222 20.54 6.56 -19.27
C VAL A 222 19.67 6.85 -18.05
N SER A 223 18.36 6.99 -18.26
CA SER A 223 17.38 7.19 -17.19
C SER A 223 16.01 6.61 -17.57
N PRO A 224 15.38 5.78 -16.71
CA PRO A 224 15.92 5.23 -15.47
C PRO A 224 16.82 4.00 -15.74
N VAL A 225 17.41 3.45 -14.68
CA VAL A 225 18.22 2.23 -14.71
C VAL A 225 17.66 1.21 -13.72
N ALA A 226 17.29 0.02 -14.21
CA ALA A 226 16.95 -1.12 -13.36
C ALA A 226 18.22 -1.82 -12.85
N LEU A 227 18.38 -1.89 -11.51
CA LEU A 227 19.58 -2.38 -10.82
C LEU A 227 19.26 -2.84 -9.39
N GLY A 228 20.24 -3.37 -8.65
CA GLY A 228 20.05 -3.62 -7.21
C GLY A 228 21.29 -3.34 -6.38
N ASP A 229 21.17 -3.34 -5.06
CA ASP A 229 22.29 -3.03 -4.15
C ASP A 229 23.02 -4.29 -3.65
N GLY A 230 22.54 -5.49 -4.00
CA GLY A 230 23.12 -6.78 -3.57
C GLY A 230 24.64 -6.89 -3.70
N PRO A 231 25.29 -6.41 -4.79
CA PRO A 231 26.74 -6.46 -4.92
C PRO A 231 27.51 -5.65 -3.87
N ASN A 232 26.87 -4.69 -3.20
CA ASN A 232 27.47 -3.86 -2.15
C ASN A 232 27.28 -4.44 -0.74
N TRP A 233 26.46 -5.48 -0.55
CA TRP A 233 26.11 -5.97 0.79
C TRP A 233 27.26 -6.67 1.51
N VAL A 234 28.03 -7.48 0.78
CA VAL A 234 29.22 -8.17 1.30
C VAL A 234 30.27 -8.21 0.19
N VAL A 235 31.54 -8.03 0.57
CA VAL A 235 32.67 -8.25 -0.33
C VAL A 235 32.51 -9.61 -1.01
N SER A 236 32.70 -9.66 -2.33
CA SER A 236 32.57 -10.84 -3.19
C SER A 236 31.15 -11.37 -3.46
N GLN A 237 30.08 -10.59 -3.20
CA GLN A 237 28.77 -10.93 -3.75
C GLN A 237 28.82 -10.99 -5.28
N PRO A 238 28.18 -11.99 -5.92
CA PRO A 238 28.19 -12.12 -7.36
C PRO A 238 27.29 -11.05 -7.98
N LYS A 239 27.57 -10.67 -9.22
CA LYS A 239 26.82 -9.61 -9.91
C LYS A 239 25.33 -9.93 -10.00
N GLU A 240 24.97 -11.20 -10.11
CA GLU A 240 23.61 -11.72 -10.16
C GLU A 240 22.75 -11.29 -8.96
N SER A 241 23.36 -10.89 -7.84
CA SER A 241 22.66 -10.30 -6.69
C SER A 241 22.00 -8.94 -6.97
N MET A 242 22.18 -8.36 -8.17
CA MET A 242 21.35 -7.26 -8.68
C MET A 242 19.88 -7.66 -8.81
N PHE A 243 19.60 -8.93 -9.12
CA PHE A 243 18.25 -9.49 -9.13
C PHE A 243 17.83 -9.84 -7.69
N SER A 244 16.69 -9.32 -7.26
CA SER A 244 16.27 -9.35 -5.85
C SER A 244 15.17 -10.37 -5.63
N ILE A 245 15.54 -11.55 -5.13
CA ILE A 245 14.57 -12.54 -4.61
C ILE A 245 13.80 -11.93 -3.44
N TYR A 246 14.52 -11.21 -2.57
CA TYR A 246 13.96 -10.51 -1.41
C TYR A 246 12.83 -9.55 -1.82
N GLY A 247 13.08 -8.64 -2.77
CA GLY A 247 12.06 -7.70 -3.23
C GLY A 247 10.94 -8.37 -4.02
N SER A 248 11.27 -9.34 -4.87
CA SER A 248 10.28 -10.01 -5.72
C SER A 248 9.32 -10.90 -4.93
N ALA A 249 9.74 -11.43 -3.77
CA ALA A 249 8.89 -12.30 -2.96
C ALA A 249 7.59 -11.63 -2.47
N HIS A 250 7.55 -10.30 -2.43
CA HIS A 250 6.41 -9.51 -1.97
C HIS A 250 5.35 -9.29 -3.06
N VAL A 251 5.59 -9.70 -4.31
CA VAL A 251 4.63 -9.57 -5.43
C VAL A 251 3.27 -10.23 -5.15
N GLY A 252 3.25 -11.23 -4.25
CA GLY A 252 2.01 -11.88 -3.81
C GLY A 252 0.99 -10.91 -3.18
N ILE A 253 1.43 -9.76 -2.64
CA ILE A 253 0.54 -8.71 -2.16
C ILE A 253 -0.30 -8.15 -3.31
N PHE A 254 0.35 -7.77 -4.42
CA PHE A 254 -0.35 -7.29 -5.62
C PHE A 254 -1.17 -8.41 -6.25
N GLY A 255 -0.62 -9.62 -6.36
CA GLY A 255 -1.32 -10.77 -6.93
C GLY A 255 -2.57 -11.18 -6.15
N ALA A 256 -2.67 -10.85 -4.86
CA ALA A 256 -3.88 -11.07 -4.06
C ALA A 256 -4.89 -9.93 -4.18
N ILE A 257 -4.44 -8.70 -4.46
CA ILE A 257 -5.27 -7.49 -4.49
C ILE A 257 -5.86 -7.24 -5.89
N ILE A 258 -5.05 -7.40 -6.94
CA ILE A 258 -5.36 -6.86 -8.28
C ILE A 258 -6.03 -7.92 -9.15
N GLU A 259 -7.17 -7.55 -9.73
CA GLU A 259 -7.83 -8.26 -10.81
C GLU A 259 -8.09 -7.28 -11.98
N GLU A 260 -7.91 -7.77 -13.21
CA GLU A 260 -8.26 -6.99 -14.41
C GLU A 260 -9.78 -6.87 -14.55
N THR A 261 -10.24 -5.81 -15.21
CA THR A 261 -11.65 -5.67 -15.62
C THR A 261 -11.77 -5.81 -17.14
N ASN A 262 -13.01 -5.72 -17.65
CA ASN A 262 -13.27 -5.63 -19.09
C ASN A 262 -12.79 -4.31 -19.73
N VAL A 263 -12.30 -3.34 -18.94
CA VAL A 263 -11.80 -2.05 -19.41
C VAL A 263 -10.34 -1.92 -18.99
N ASP A 264 -9.44 -1.83 -19.97
CA ASP A 264 -8.03 -1.54 -19.75
C ASP A 264 -7.86 -0.34 -18.80
N GLN A 265 -6.82 -0.37 -17.96
CA GLN A 265 -6.50 0.71 -17.02
C GLN A 265 -7.55 0.95 -15.91
N ILE A 266 -8.58 0.12 -15.80
CA ILE A 266 -9.45 0.05 -14.63
C ILE A 266 -9.22 -1.30 -13.96
N LEU A 267 -8.69 -1.25 -12.75
CA LEU A 267 -8.44 -2.43 -11.92
C LEU A 267 -9.61 -2.64 -10.96
N LYS A 268 -9.92 -3.92 -10.70
CA LYS A 268 -10.72 -4.34 -9.56
C LYS A 268 -9.76 -4.68 -8.42
N LEU A 269 -9.85 -3.94 -7.32
CA LEU A 269 -8.93 -4.07 -6.20
C LEU A 269 -9.67 -4.68 -4.99
N ASP A 270 -9.28 -5.88 -4.56
CA ASP A 270 -9.85 -6.53 -3.37
C ASP A 270 -9.39 -5.83 -2.09
N CYS A 271 -10.29 -5.08 -1.46
CA CYS A 271 -10.02 -4.35 -0.22
C CYS A 271 -9.87 -5.27 1.01
N GLN A 272 -10.16 -6.56 0.87
CA GLN A 272 -10.10 -7.55 1.95
C GLN A 272 -8.93 -8.51 1.83
N ALA A 273 -8.23 -8.55 0.69
CA ALA A 273 -7.11 -9.45 0.44
C ALA A 273 -6.05 -9.39 1.56
N THR A 274 -5.69 -8.18 1.98
CA THR A 274 -4.68 -7.91 3.02
C THR A 274 -5.24 -7.35 4.33
N ASP A 275 -6.56 -7.32 4.49
CA ASP A 275 -7.25 -6.87 5.71
C ASP A 275 -7.21 -7.97 6.80
N PHE A 276 -6.03 -8.20 7.36
CA PHE A 276 -5.83 -9.20 8.39
C PHE A 276 -6.63 -8.86 9.65
N TYR A 277 -7.34 -9.86 10.17
CA TYR A 277 -8.21 -9.73 11.36
C TYR A 277 -9.34 -8.69 11.23
N GLY A 278 -9.64 -8.23 10.01
CA GLY A 278 -10.85 -7.47 9.71
C GLY A 278 -12.04 -8.38 9.45
N GLU A 279 -13.26 -7.85 9.63
CA GLU A 279 -14.48 -8.59 9.28
C GLU A 279 -14.64 -8.72 7.76
N LYS A 280 -14.93 -9.91 7.26
CA LYS A 280 -15.08 -10.21 5.83
C LYS A 280 -16.48 -10.77 5.54
N ASN A 281 -17.50 -10.05 5.98
CA ASN A 281 -18.89 -10.51 5.89
C ASN A 281 -19.43 -10.43 4.46
N TYR A 282 -18.99 -9.42 3.69
CA TYR A 282 -19.43 -9.11 2.33
C TYR A 282 -18.24 -8.62 1.51
N PRO A 283 -17.99 -9.08 0.27
CA PRO A 283 -16.87 -8.63 -0.54
C PRO A 283 -16.90 -7.12 -0.78
N ILE A 284 -15.73 -6.47 -0.76
CA ILE A 284 -15.58 -5.03 -1.03
C ILE A 284 -14.45 -4.82 -2.05
N PHE A 285 -14.77 -4.13 -3.13
CA PHE A 285 -13.85 -3.87 -4.24
C PHE A 285 -13.74 -2.39 -4.54
N LEU A 286 -12.51 -1.90 -4.72
CA LEU A 286 -12.23 -0.55 -5.17
C LEU A 286 -11.97 -0.54 -6.68
N TYR A 287 -12.59 0.42 -7.36
CA TYR A 287 -12.36 0.71 -8.77
C TYR A 287 -12.03 2.18 -8.94
N TYR A 288 -11.12 2.51 -9.86
CA TYR A 288 -10.82 3.89 -10.25
C TYR A 288 -10.84 4.01 -11.78
N ASN A 289 -11.60 4.97 -12.30
CA ASN A 289 -11.67 5.27 -13.72
C ASN A 289 -10.71 6.43 -14.04
N PRO A 290 -9.57 6.19 -14.71
CA PRO A 290 -8.63 7.25 -15.08
C PRO A 290 -9.04 8.01 -16.35
N TYR A 291 -10.11 7.62 -17.02
CA TYR A 291 -10.55 8.24 -18.27
C TYR A 291 -11.33 9.52 -18.02
N GLU A 292 -11.28 10.42 -19.01
CA GLU A 292 -12.09 11.65 -19.06
C GLU A 292 -13.57 11.40 -19.40
N VAL A 293 -13.96 10.13 -19.55
CA VAL A 293 -15.34 9.71 -19.85
C VAL A 293 -15.76 8.59 -18.92
N SER A 294 -17.07 8.46 -18.70
CA SER A 294 -17.65 7.33 -17.97
C SER A 294 -17.30 6.01 -18.66
N LYS A 295 -17.04 4.98 -17.86
CA LYS A 295 -16.78 3.61 -18.33
C LYS A 295 -17.78 2.65 -17.70
N VAL A 296 -18.07 1.54 -18.38
CA VAL A 296 -18.99 0.50 -17.90
C VAL A 296 -18.18 -0.74 -17.56
N ILE A 297 -18.31 -1.19 -16.32
CA ILE A 297 -17.61 -2.35 -15.78
C ILE A 297 -18.59 -3.51 -15.71
N SER A 298 -18.17 -4.65 -16.26
CA SER A 298 -18.87 -5.93 -16.12
C SER A 298 -18.53 -6.54 -14.77
N TYR A 299 -19.55 -7.03 -14.07
CA TYR A 299 -19.43 -7.74 -12.81
C TYR A 299 -20.02 -9.14 -12.96
N HIS A 300 -19.26 -10.15 -12.55
CA HIS A 300 -19.73 -11.53 -12.49
C HIS A 300 -20.03 -11.92 -11.05
N ASN A 301 -21.27 -12.32 -10.78
CA ASN A 301 -21.66 -12.85 -9.48
C ASN A 301 -21.21 -14.31 -9.36
N ASN A 302 -20.32 -14.57 -8.40
CA ASN A 302 -19.84 -15.92 -8.08
C ASN A 302 -20.65 -16.58 -6.94
N SER A 303 -21.70 -15.92 -6.44
CA SER A 303 -22.61 -16.43 -5.40
C SER A 303 -23.76 -17.22 -6.03
N GLU A 304 -24.36 -18.13 -5.25
CA GLU A 304 -25.63 -18.78 -5.61
C GLU A 304 -26.85 -17.86 -5.43
N GLU A 305 -26.71 -16.83 -4.59
CA GLU A 305 -27.76 -15.85 -4.31
C GLU A 305 -27.61 -14.61 -5.19
N ASN A 306 -28.73 -13.97 -5.53
CA ASN A 306 -28.72 -12.68 -6.20
C ASN A 306 -28.14 -11.61 -5.27
N VAL A 307 -27.37 -10.68 -5.84
CA VAL A 307 -26.69 -9.62 -5.09
C VAL A 307 -27.03 -8.23 -5.61
N ASP A 308 -26.99 -7.23 -4.73
CA ASP A 308 -26.96 -5.82 -5.08
C ASP A 308 -25.51 -5.32 -5.00
N LEU A 309 -25.13 -4.47 -5.95
CA LEU A 309 -23.86 -3.74 -5.93
C LEU A 309 -24.11 -2.37 -5.33
N TYR A 310 -23.60 -2.14 -4.12
CA TYR A 310 -23.75 -0.88 -3.40
C TYR A 310 -22.42 -0.12 -3.40
N ASP A 311 -22.41 1.11 -3.91
CA ASP A 311 -21.25 1.98 -3.84
C ASP A 311 -21.27 2.78 -2.54
N ILE A 312 -20.29 2.52 -1.68
CA ILE A 312 -20.14 3.16 -0.36
C ILE A 312 -19.88 4.66 -0.52
N VAL A 313 -19.17 5.08 -1.57
CA VAL A 313 -18.80 6.49 -1.77
C VAL A 313 -20.02 7.35 -2.11
N SER A 314 -20.87 6.90 -3.03
CA SER A 314 -22.11 7.60 -3.37
C SER A 314 -23.27 7.30 -2.44
N GLY A 315 -23.20 6.21 -1.68
CA GLY A 315 -24.27 5.76 -0.79
C GLY A 315 -25.46 5.16 -1.54
N THR A 316 -25.25 4.57 -2.72
CA THR A 316 -26.34 4.10 -3.59
C THR A 316 -26.12 2.69 -4.12
N ILE A 317 -27.23 1.99 -4.38
CA ILE A 317 -27.20 0.75 -5.17
C ILE A 317 -27.01 1.14 -6.64
N VAL A 318 -25.94 0.66 -7.25
CA VAL A 318 -25.56 0.99 -8.64
C VAL A 318 -25.97 -0.09 -9.62
N THR A 319 -26.19 -1.32 -9.13
CA THR A 319 -26.79 -2.43 -9.87
C THR A 319 -27.61 -3.27 -8.91
N TYR A 320 -28.84 -3.58 -9.30
CA TYR A 320 -29.81 -4.29 -8.46
C TYR A 320 -30.05 -5.71 -8.99
N LYS A 321 -30.14 -6.69 -8.08
CA LYS A 321 -30.47 -8.10 -8.38
C LYS A 321 -29.62 -8.74 -9.48
N VAL A 322 -28.30 -8.63 -9.34
CA VAL A 322 -27.37 -9.37 -10.19
C VAL A 322 -27.48 -10.86 -9.87
N ASP A 323 -27.86 -11.67 -10.85
CA ASP A 323 -27.92 -13.13 -10.74
C ASP A 323 -26.59 -13.78 -11.15
N THR A 324 -26.16 -13.56 -12.40
CA THR A 324 -24.93 -14.09 -13.01
C THR A 324 -24.06 -12.94 -13.51
N GLU A 325 -24.61 -12.03 -14.29
CA GLU A 325 -23.89 -10.89 -14.88
C GLU A 325 -24.60 -9.58 -14.54
N GLY A 326 -23.81 -8.58 -14.18
CA GLY A 326 -24.27 -7.23 -13.93
C GLY A 326 -23.31 -6.22 -14.54
N GLU A 327 -23.75 -4.98 -14.62
CA GLU A 327 -22.90 -3.87 -15.06
C GLU A 327 -23.17 -2.64 -14.21
N PHE A 328 -22.12 -1.84 -14.00
CA PHE A 328 -22.23 -0.51 -13.39
C PHE A 328 -21.32 0.47 -14.11
N SER A 329 -21.67 1.75 -14.05
CA SER A 329 -20.88 2.81 -14.68
C SER A 329 -20.07 3.59 -13.66
N ILE A 330 -18.77 3.73 -13.91
CA ILE A 330 -17.87 4.57 -13.12
C ILE A 330 -17.69 5.90 -13.85
N PRO A 331 -18.06 7.05 -13.25
CA PRO A 331 -17.86 8.37 -13.84
C PRO A 331 -16.39 8.65 -14.19
N ALA A 332 -16.18 9.61 -15.09
CA ALA A 332 -14.84 10.07 -15.48
C ALA A 332 -14.03 10.55 -14.26
N ASN A 333 -12.77 10.13 -14.16
CA ASN A 333 -11.87 10.53 -13.08
C ASN A 333 -12.43 10.30 -11.66
N GLU A 334 -13.31 9.30 -11.47
CA GLU A 334 -13.86 8.96 -10.16
C GLU A 334 -13.53 7.53 -9.73
N ALA A 335 -13.70 7.27 -8.43
CA ALA A 335 -13.59 5.94 -7.85
C ALA A 335 -14.92 5.49 -7.25
N MET A 336 -15.13 4.19 -7.23
CA MET A 336 -16.27 3.54 -6.57
C MET A 336 -15.77 2.45 -5.65
N LEU A 337 -16.35 2.37 -4.46
CA LEU A 337 -16.05 1.36 -3.46
C LEU A 337 -17.28 0.47 -3.32
N ILE A 338 -17.30 -0.61 -4.10
CA ILE A 338 -18.45 -1.48 -4.24
C ILE A 338 -18.43 -2.55 -3.15
N VAL A 339 -19.45 -2.56 -2.30
CA VAL A 339 -19.76 -3.71 -1.44
C VAL A 339 -20.83 -4.58 -2.11
N VAL A 340 -20.60 -5.89 -2.12
CA VAL A 340 -21.52 -6.88 -2.70
C VAL A 340 -22.40 -7.42 -1.59
N ILE A 341 -23.67 -7.05 -1.58
CA ILE A 341 -24.64 -7.41 -0.53
C ILE A 341 -25.77 -8.28 -1.10
N PRO A 342 -26.44 -9.12 -0.29
CA PRO A 342 -27.60 -9.89 -0.75
C PRO A 342 -28.65 -8.95 -1.33
N ALA A 343 -29.29 -9.35 -2.42
CA ALA A 343 -30.32 -8.55 -3.05
C ALA A 343 -31.46 -8.25 -2.07
N ASP A 344 -32.07 -7.06 -2.20
CA ASP A 344 -33.15 -6.60 -1.33
C ASP A 344 -32.77 -6.46 0.16
N SER A 345 -31.48 -6.33 0.47
CA SER A 345 -31.04 -6.15 1.86
C SER A 345 -31.57 -4.85 2.46
N GLU A 346 -32.12 -4.95 3.67
CA GLU A 346 -32.39 -3.78 4.51
C GLU A 346 -31.10 -3.35 5.20
N ILE A 347 -30.67 -2.11 4.96
CA ILE A 347 -29.45 -1.55 5.52
C ILE A 347 -29.80 -0.71 6.75
N GLU A 348 -29.43 -1.17 7.94
CA GLU A 348 -29.52 -0.39 9.17
C GLU A 348 -28.22 0.41 9.37
N TYR A 349 -28.34 1.72 9.55
CA TYR A 349 -27.20 2.57 9.88
C TYR A 349 -27.13 2.85 11.37
N LYS A 350 -26.00 2.51 11.99
CA LYS A 350 -25.78 2.68 13.43
C LYS A 350 -24.32 2.94 13.75
N ASP A 351 -24.04 3.98 14.52
CA ASP A 351 -22.71 4.30 15.07
C ASP A 351 -21.59 4.30 14.00
N GLY A 352 -21.87 4.89 12.82
CA GLY A 352 -20.91 4.95 11.70
C GLY A 352 -20.75 3.64 10.92
N ARG A 353 -21.70 2.71 11.06
CA ARG A 353 -21.67 1.38 10.41
C ARG A 353 -22.97 1.13 9.67
N ALA A 354 -22.87 0.44 8.55
CA ALA A 354 -24.00 -0.20 7.88
C ALA A 354 -24.09 -1.66 8.32
N ILE A 355 -25.27 -2.10 8.74
CA ILE A 355 -25.54 -3.43 9.26
C ILE A 355 -26.57 -4.11 8.37
N ILE A 356 -26.25 -5.33 7.94
CA ILE A 356 -27.13 -6.22 7.17
C ILE A 356 -27.09 -7.59 7.85
N ASN A 357 -28.25 -8.20 8.09
CA ASN A 357 -28.35 -9.53 8.72
C ASN A 357 -27.51 -9.65 10.02
N GLN A 358 -27.55 -8.62 10.88
CA GLN A 358 -26.79 -8.52 12.14
C GLN A 358 -25.27 -8.52 11.98
N LYS A 359 -24.75 -8.33 10.77
CA LYS A 359 -23.33 -8.27 10.45
C LYS A 359 -22.99 -6.88 9.92
N ILE A 360 -21.79 -6.40 10.22
CA ILE A 360 -21.29 -5.16 9.63
C ILE A 360 -21.05 -5.41 8.14
N ALA A 361 -21.73 -4.61 7.31
CA ALA A 361 -21.56 -4.61 5.87
C ALA A 361 -20.39 -3.73 5.45
N PHE A 362 -20.38 -2.49 5.93
CA PHE A 362 -19.34 -1.51 5.67
C PHE A 362 -19.34 -0.40 6.73
N TYR A 363 -18.28 0.42 6.73
CA TYR A 363 -18.12 1.60 7.58
C TYR A 363 -18.37 2.87 6.77
N LEU A 364 -18.88 3.91 7.43
CA LEU A 364 -19.25 5.20 6.83
C LEU A 364 -18.18 6.27 7.01
#